data_AF-A0AAN5CC89-F1
#
_entry.id   AF-A0AAN5CC89-F1
#
_cell.length_a   1.000
_cell.length_b   1.000
_cell.length_c   1.000
_cell.angle_alpha   90.00
_cell.angle_beta   90.00
_cell.angle_gamma   90.00
#
_symmetry.space_group_name_H-M   'P 1'
#
loop_
_entity.id
_entity.type
_entity.pdbx_description
1 polymer ?
#
loop_
_entity_poly.entity_id
_entity_poly.type
_entity_poly.pdbx_seq_one_letter_code
_entity_poly.pdbx_strand_id
1 'polypeptide(L)'
;WTAGYTNLGMRLLACLLALAPFASGEVKFAYSTLYDIYDFRTREVPLPRCDNGCLIFAAIVEKQYWYLDQVIVHDYSTGKDMSIGKISKLQDASTSQKLPYDLPKGNYSILDYNGMTPENMLTDLAIYVVDRTKALSVDYEIYDAGSMARANVVPKGVVTVLGARRFVVKADKGAANSFTARLTGFDNAVDNNVDQCNYAYKTQNFDGFEFHVNGPLISIVFDKKNLVALQTNYDWQNVRDLSKAGFIAPPGFNGCAKLDQTKVFRQWQVGFYGEEFDLHSSTKLRVTWDVDCNVTQDIVIKDMTNSKRNTVSGVKKNVQILMDNTDFVNSYYNEAAPPHWFIARHTPTRV
;
A
#
# COMPACT_ATOMS: atom_id res chain seq x y z
N TRP A 1 -56.32 27.34 -23.12
CA TRP A 1 -55.80 25.95 -23.01
C TRP A 1 -54.29 26.01 -23.17
N THR A 2 -53.58 26.32 -22.09
CA THR A 2 -52.12 26.39 -22.03
C THR A 2 -51.70 25.77 -20.70
N ALA A 3 -51.24 24.52 -20.74
CA ALA A 3 -50.84 23.75 -19.58
C ALA A 3 -49.37 24.05 -19.24
N GLY A 4 -49.13 24.51 -18.01
CA GLY A 4 -47.80 24.72 -17.44
C GLY A 4 -47.29 23.44 -16.78
N TYR A 5 -46.26 22.83 -17.36
CA TYR A 5 -45.52 21.70 -16.79
C TYR A 5 -44.01 21.86 -17.02
N THR A 6 -43.37 22.82 -16.36
CA THR A 6 -41.90 22.92 -16.35
C THR A 6 -41.44 23.58 -15.05
N ASN A 7 -40.92 22.79 -14.09
CA ASN A 7 -39.80 23.18 -13.20
C ASN A 7 -39.56 22.30 -11.96
N LEU A 8 -40.38 21.30 -11.66
CA LEU A 8 -40.18 20.51 -10.43
C LEU A 8 -39.01 19.49 -10.53
N GLY A 9 -38.80 18.87 -11.71
CA GLY A 9 -37.80 17.81 -11.88
C GLY A 9 -36.34 18.27 -11.81
N MET A 10 -36.05 19.52 -12.19
CA MET A 10 -34.67 20.02 -12.29
C MET A 10 -34.08 20.43 -10.93
N ARG A 11 -34.93 20.81 -9.96
CA ARG A 11 -34.49 21.16 -8.59
C ARG A 11 -34.14 19.94 -7.75
N LEU A 12 -34.80 18.81 -7.97
CA LEU A 12 -34.50 17.54 -7.29
C LEU A 12 -33.14 16.96 -7.72
N LEU A 13 -32.77 17.09 -9.00
CA LEU A 13 -31.48 16.60 -9.50
C LEU A 13 -30.29 17.43 -8.97
N ALA A 14 -30.46 18.74 -8.79
CA ALA A 14 -29.42 19.62 -8.24
C ALA A 14 -29.17 19.38 -6.73
N CYS A 15 -30.21 19.06 -5.96
CA CYS A 15 -30.06 18.72 -4.54
C CYS A 15 -29.43 17.33 -4.31
N LEU A 16 -29.64 16.36 -5.21
CA LEU A 16 -29.02 15.03 -5.14
C LEU A 16 -27.51 15.06 -5.47
N LEU A 17 -27.06 15.97 -6.33
CA LEU A 17 -25.64 16.19 -6.61
C LEU A 17 -24.91 16.96 -5.50
N ALA A 18 -25.62 17.79 -4.73
CA ALA A 18 -25.05 18.51 -3.58
C ALA A 18 -24.89 17.64 -2.32
N LEU A 19 -25.44 16.43 -2.32
CA LEU A 19 -25.34 15.46 -1.23
C LEU A 19 -24.39 14.30 -1.57
N ALA A 20 -23.60 14.39 -2.64
CA ALA A 20 -22.49 13.45 -2.85
C ALA A 20 -21.59 13.55 -1.62
N PRO A 21 -21.66 12.58 -0.68
CA PRO A 21 -20.93 12.70 0.56
C PRO A 21 -19.46 12.71 0.17
N PHE A 22 -18.69 13.60 0.78
CA PHE A 22 -17.24 13.48 0.84
C PHE A 22 -16.95 12.13 1.48
N ALA A 23 -16.91 11.09 0.65
CA ALA A 23 -16.72 9.74 1.10
C ALA A 23 -15.26 9.68 1.58
N SER A 24 -15.07 9.74 2.89
CA SER A 24 -13.78 9.60 3.53
C SER A 24 -13.10 8.35 2.95
N GLY A 25 -11.91 8.51 2.38
CA GLY A 25 -11.25 7.46 1.60
C GLY A 25 -10.26 6.65 2.41
N GLU A 26 -10.17 6.91 3.70
CA GLU A 26 -9.29 6.24 4.63
C GLU A 26 -9.50 4.71 4.63
N VAL A 27 -8.40 3.97 4.73
CA VAL A 27 -8.44 2.50 4.79
C VAL A 27 -8.40 2.08 6.25
N LYS A 28 -9.53 1.59 6.77
CA LYS A 28 -9.69 1.19 8.19
C LYS A 28 -9.47 -0.30 8.37
N PHE A 29 -8.34 -0.68 8.93
CA PHE A 29 -8.08 -2.03 9.45
C PHE A 29 -8.69 -2.19 10.83
N ALA A 30 -8.70 -3.41 11.39
CA ALA A 30 -9.19 -3.67 12.74
C ALA A 30 -8.52 -2.80 13.81
N TYR A 31 -7.20 -2.62 13.72
CA TYR A 31 -6.39 -1.94 14.73
C TYR A 31 -5.59 -0.75 14.19
N SER A 32 -5.79 -0.39 12.93
CA SER A 32 -5.10 0.75 12.33
C SER A 32 -5.95 1.44 11.28
N THR A 33 -5.54 2.65 10.91
CA THR A 33 -6.11 3.39 9.80
C THR A 33 -4.99 3.98 8.96
N LEU A 34 -5.11 3.88 7.64
CA LEU A 34 -4.29 4.60 6.69
C LEU A 34 -5.05 5.81 6.15
N TYR A 35 -4.37 6.95 6.17
CA TYR A 35 -4.84 8.17 5.54
C TYR A 35 -3.90 8.57 4.41
N ASP A 36 -4.47 9.10 3.35
CA ASP A 36 -3.77 9.72 2.24
C ASP A 36 -4.10 11.21 2.12
N ILE A 37 -3.49 11.91 1.16
CA ILE A 37 -3.67 13.36 0.99
C ILE A 37 -5.13 13.77 0.76
N TYR A 38 -5.96 12.90 0.19
CA TYR A 38 -7.35 13.23 -0.14
C TYR A 38 -8.29 13.11 1.06
N ASP A 39 -7.86 12.49 2.15
CA ASP A 39 -8.64 12.45 3.40
C ASP A 39 -8.65 13.82 4.10
N PHE A 40 -7.70 14.70 3.79
CA PHE A 40 -7.59 16.04 4.35
C PHE A 40 -8.38 17.11 3.58
N ARG A 41 -9.32 16.69 2.71
CA ARG A 41 -10.27 17.62 2.04
C ARG A 41 -11.22 18.28 3.02
N THR A 42 -11.39 17.66 4.18
CA THR A 42 -11.98 18.27 5.35
C THR A 42 -10.89 18.92 6.20
N ARG A 43 -11.21 20.06 6.81
CA ARG A 43 -10.28 20.79 7.69
C ARG A 43 -9.80 19.94 8.88
N GLU A 44 -10.63 19.02 9.32
CA GLU A 44 -10.39 18.17 10.48
C GLU A 44 -10.69 16.71 10.13
N VAL A 45 -9.79 15.82 10.54
CA VAL A 45 -9.93 14.35 10.44
C VAL A 45 -9.77 13.77 11.85
N PRO A 46 -10.84 13.26 12.47
CA PRO A 46 -10.74 12.69 13.81
C PRO A 46 -9.92 11.39 13.81
N LEU A 47 -9.23 11.10 14.92
CA LEU A 47 -8.41 9.89 15.09
C LEU A 47 -9.06 8.90 16.10
N PRO A 48 -10.13 8.18 15.71
CA PRO A 48 -10.83 7.26 16.62
C PRO A 48 -9.98 6.07 17.07
N ARG A 49 -8.84 5.80 16.42
CA ARG A 49 -7.90 4.75 16.82
C ARG A 49 -7.05 5.10 18.04
N CYS A 50 -7.21 6.30 18.59
CA CYS A 50 -6.44 6.78 19.74
C CYS A 50 -7.23 6.72 21.07
N ASP A 51 -8.40 6.07 21.10
CA ASP A 51 -9.21 5.86 22.32
C ASP A 51 -8.48 5.12 23.45
N ASN A 52 -7.47 4.31 23.10
CA ASN A 52 -6.55 3.64 24.04
C ASN A 52 -5.09 4.13 23.89
N GLY A 53 -4.92 5.26 23.22
CA GLY A 53 -3.64 5.74 22.70
C GLY A 53 -3.33 5.13 21.34
N CYS A 54 -2.41 5.75 20.62
CA CYS A 54 -2.03 5.33 19.28
C CYS A 54 -0.57 5.67 18.95
N LEU A 55 -0.03 4.96 17.97
CA LEU A 55 1.25 5.27 17.35
C LEU A 55 0.99 5.82 15.96
N ILE A 56 1.53 7.01 15.67
CA ILE A 56 1.40 7.64 14.35
C ILE A 56 2.75 7.58 13.63
N PHE A 57 2.73 7.02 12.42
CA PHE A 57 3.85 7.04 11.48
C PHE A 57 3.42 7.83 10.24
N ALA A 58 4.36 8.54 9.63
CA ALA A 58 4.11 9.27 8.38
C ALA A 58 5.26 9.09 7.39
N ALA A 59 4.94 8.94 6.11
CA ALA A 59 5.90 8.99 5.00
C ALA A 59 5.46 10.06 4.00
N ILE A 60 6.42 10.86 3.53
CA ILE A 60 6.16 12.04 2.69
C ILE A 60 7.23 12.17 1.61
N VAL A 61 6.94 12.91 0.54
CA VAL A 61 7.93 13.27 -0.49
C VAL A 61 8.54 14.63 -0.16
N GLU A 62 9.87 14.73 -0.16
CA GLU A 62 10.61 15.89 0.39
C GLU A 62 10.27 17.26 -0.20
N LYS A 63 9.70 17.32 -1.41
CA LYS A 63 9.50 18.57 -2.15
C LYS A 63 8.52 19.56 -1.49
N GLN A 64 7.78 19.16 -0.45
CA GLN A 64 6.69 19.98 0.10
C GLN A 64 6.58 19.97 1.64
N TYR A 65 7.71 19.87 2.36
CA TYR A 65 7.74 19.94 3.83
C TYR A 65 6.96 21.13 4.40
N TRP A 66 6.98 22.28 3.72
CA TRP A 66 6.30 23.50 4.18
C TRP A 66 4.77 23.33 4.29
N TYR A 67 4.14 22.55 3.39
CA TYR A 67 2.70 22.28 3.45
C TYR A 67 2.40 21.33 4.61
N LEU A 68 3.16 20.24 4.70
CA LEU A 68 2.98 19.19 5.70
C LEU A 68 3.37 19.62 7.12
N ASP A 69 4.06 20.76 7.26
CA ASP A 69 4.28 21.40 8.55
C ASP A 69 3.04 22.12 9.10
N GLN A 70 2.02 22.36 8.27
CA GLN A 70 0.74 22.95 8.65
C GLN A 70 -0.40 21.92 8.74
N VAL A 71 -0.13 20.67 8.37
CA VAL A 71 -0.99 19.53 8.70
C VAL A 71 -0.54 19.04 10.06
N ILE A 72 -1.38 19.20 11.08
CA ILE A 72 -1.00 18.97 12.48
C ILE A 72 -1.83 17.88 13.12
N VAL A 73 -1.22 17.07 13.98
CA VAL A 73 -1.92 16.28 14.97
C VAL A 73 -2.16 17.16 16.18
N HIS A 74 -3.42 17.40 16.53
CA HIS A 74 -3.84 18.22 17.66
C HIS A 74 -4.31 17.35 18.83
N ASP A 75 -3.75 17.60 20.01
CA ASP A 75 -4.20 17.02 21.28
C ASP A 75 -5.14 17.98 22.01
N TYR A 76 -6.44 17.67 22.02
CA TYR A 76 -7.45 18.52 22.66
C TYR A 76 -7.32 18.58 24.19
N SER A 77 -6.63 17.62 24.82
CA SER A 77 -6.48 17.59 26.27
C SER A 77 -5.33 18.47 26.77
N THR A 78 -4.25 18.56 25.99
CA THR A 78 -3.05 19.32 26.36
C THR A 78 -2.84 20.60 25.53
N GLY A 79 -3.57 20.76 24.43
CA GLY A 79 -3.38 21.83 23.46
C GLY A 79 -2.06 21.74 22.68
N LYS A 80 -1.40 20.57 22.70
CA LYS A 80 -0.14 20.35 22.00
C LYS A 80 -0.37 19.96 20.55
N ASP A 81 0.50 20.48 19.69
CA ASP A 81 0.49 20.22 18.25
C ASP A 81 1.79 19.54 17.81
N MET A 82 1.67 18.60 16.88
CA MET A 82 2.79 17.97 16.20
C MET A 82 2.51 17.90 14.70
N SER A 83 3.35 18.54 13.88
CA SER A 83 3.12 18.52 12.42
C SER A 83 3.45 17.15 11.81
N ILE A 84 2.72 16.77 10.77
CA ILE A 84 2.99 15.56 9.99
C ILE A 84 4.41 15.59 9.39
N GLY A 85 4.87 16.76 8.95
CA GLY A 85 6.24 16.97 8.47
C GLY A 85 7.32 16.69 9.53
N LYS A 86 7.03 16.92 10.82
CA LYS A 86 7.92 16.52 11.93
C LYS A 86 7.81 15.04 12.24
N ILE A 87 6.59 14.48 12.25
CA ILE A 87 6.37 13.05 12.49
C ILE A 87 7.10 12.20 11.45
N SER A 88 7.09 12.61 10.18
CA SER A 88 7.74 11.85 9.11
C SER A 88 9.26 11.74 9.26
N LYS A 89 9.89 12.68 9.98
CA LYS A 89 11.33 12.72 10.26
C LYS A 89 11.72 11.99 11.55
N LEU A 90 10.75 11.50 12.32
CA LEU A 90 11.05 10.72 13.52
C LEU A 90 11.66 9.38 13.10
N GLN A 91 12.97 9.24 13.30
CA GLN A 91 13.72 8.03 13.01
C GLN A 91 14.89 7.87 13.96
N ASP A 92 15.27 6.63 14.22
CA ASP A 92 16.50 6.29 14.92
C ASP A 92 17.71 6.63 14.03
N ALA A 93 18.65 7.41 14.55
CA ALA A 93 19.79 7.90 13.79
C ALA A 93 20.78 6.80 13.36
N SER A 94 20.79 5.66 14.05
CA SER A 94 21.75 4.57 13.80
C SER A 94 21.22 3.52 12.84
N THR A 95 19.91 3.30 12.83
CA THR A 95 19.25 2.24 12.05
C THR A 95 18.34 2.76 10.95
N SER A 96 18.01 4.06 10.97
CA SER A 96 16.95 4.67 10.15
C SER A 96 15.57 4.06 10.35
N GLN A 97 15.37 3.32 11.46
CA GLN A 97 14.06 2.81 11.83
C GLN A 97 13.15 4.00 12.16
N LYS A 98 11.96 4.07 11.56
CA LYS A 98 10.96 5.10 11.92
C LYS A 98 10.54 4.93 13.37
N LEU A 99 10.52 6.06 14.09
CA LEU A 99 9.97 6.17 15.43
C LEU A 99 8.54 6.72 15.33
N PRO A 100 7.59 6.19 16.11
CA PRO A 100 6.25 6.72 16.13
C PRO A 100 6.19 8.06 16.87
N TYR A 101 5.21 8.87 16.52
CA TYR A 101 4.66 9.80 17.49
C TYR A 101 3.72 9.02 18.42
N ASP A 102 4.20 8.72 19.62
CA ASP A 102 3.47 7.94 20.64
C ASP A 102 2.51 8.84 21.42
N LEU A 103 1.22 8.59 21.25
CA LEU A 103 0.14 9.32 21.92
C LEU A 103 -0.51 8.44 22.99
N PRO A 104 -0.67 8.95 24.23
CA PRO A 104 -1.46 8.26 25.24
C PRO A 104 -2.95 8.26 24.86
N LYS A 105 -3.78 7.63 25.69
CA LYS A 105 -5.24 7.72 25.55
C LYS A 105 -5.69 9.19 25.59
N GLY A 106 -6.49 9.59 24.60
CA GLY A 106 -6.98 10.96 24.49
C GLY A 106 -7.88 11.16 23.27
N ASN A 107 -8.31 12.40 23.06
CA ASN A 107 -9.05 12.81 21.87
C ASN A 107 -8.09 13.59 20.96
N TYR A 108 -7.96 13.14 19.72
CA TYR A 108 -7.01 13.68 18.76
C TYR A 108 -7.67 13.83 17.39
N SER A 109 -7.24 14.85 16.66
CA SER A 109 -7.58 15.04 15.26
C SER A 109 -6.35 15.46 14.48
N ILE A 110 -6.37 15.21 13.17
CA ILE A 110 -5.45 15.84 12.24
C ILE A 110 -6.14 17.08 11.66
N LEU A 111 -5.53 18.26 11.81
CA LEU A 111 -6.04 19.53 11.29
C LEU A 111 -5.19 19.96 10.10
N ASP A 112 -5.82 20.32 8.99
CA ASP A 112 -5.16 21.02 7.87
C ASP A 112 -5.46 22.53 7.97
N TYR A 113 -4.45 23.31 8.33
CA TYR A 113 -4.58 24.77 8.43
C TYR A 113 -4.35 25.51 7.12
N ASN A 114 -3.73 24.88 6.13
CA ASN A 114 -3.52 25.52 4.82
C ASN A 114 -4.80 25.55 4.00
N GLY A 115 -5.69 24.58 4.24
CA GLY A 115 -6.80 24.28 3.36
C GLY A 115 -6.30 23.72 2.04
N MET A 116 -7.10 22.81 1.45
CA MET A 116 -6.75 22.23 0.16
C MET A 116 -7.03 23.22 -0.96
N THR A 117 -6.00 23.91 -1.43
CA THR A 117 -5.98 24.54 -2.76
C THR A 117 -5.42 23.55 -3.78
N PRO A 118 -5.81 23.60 -5.07
CA PRO A 118 -5.26 22.71 -6.10
C PRO A 118 -3.72 22.74 -6.18
N GLU A 119 -3.11 23.87 -5.83
CA GLU A 119 -1.64 24.06 -5.77
C GLU A 119 -1.01 23.31 -4.58
N ASN A 120 -1.75 23.16 -3.49
CA ASN A 120 -1.32 22.49 -2.25
C ASN A 120 -1.60 20.97 -2.27
N MET A 121 -2.47 20.48 -3.15
CA MET A 121 -2.83 19.04 -3.24
C MET A 121 -1.74 18.16 -3.89
N LEU A 122 -0.62 18.73 -4.33
CA LEU A 122 0.31 18.10 -5.26
C LEU A 122 1.29 17.07 -4.64
N THR A 123 1.06 16.57 -3.41
CA THR A 123 1.98 15.60 -2.79
C THR A 123 1.31 14.32 -2.33
N ASP A 124 2.02 13.23 -2.59
CA ASP A 124 1.79 11.95 -1.95
C ASP A 124 2.15 12.04 -0.46
N LEU A 125 1.27 11.47 0.37
CA LEU A 125 1.36 11.41 1.83
C LEU A 125 0.76 10.07 2.26
N ALA A 126 1.44 9.37 3.16
CA ALA A 126 0.87 8.23 3.86
C ALA A 126 0.98 8.44 5.36
N ILE A 127 -0.15 8.43 6.07
CA ILE A 127 -0.20 8.44 7.53
C ILE A 127 -0.78 7.11 8.00
N TYR A 128 -0.03 6.41 8.84
CA TYR A 128 -0.39 5.12 9.39
C TYR A 128 -0.57 5.26 10.91
N VAL A 129 -1.82 5.19 11.35
CA VAL A 129 -2.21 5.33 12.76
C VAL A 129 -2.58 3.96 13.30
N VAL A 130 -1.90 3.49 14.33
CA VAL A 130 -2.10 2.16 14.91
C VAL A 130 -2.52 2.28 16.37
N ASP A 131 -3.50 1.48 16.80
CA ASP A 131 -3.84 1.30 18.20
C ASP A 131 -2.59 0.92 19.00
N ARG A 132 -2.35 1.64 20.10
CA ARG A 132 -1.12 1.51 20.88
C ARG A 132 -0.99 0.14 21.54
N THR A 133 -2.09 -0.39 22.09
CA THR A 133 -2.08 -1.71 22.73
C THR A 133 -1.74 -2.80 21.71
N LYS A 134 -2.34 -2.73 20.51
CA LYS A 134 -2.01 -3.65 19.44
C LYS A 134 -0.56 -3.51 19.01
N ALA A 135 -0.06 -2.28 18.84
CA ALA A 135 1.31 -2.05 18.43
C ALA A 135 2.33 -2.65 19.41
N LEU A 136 2.15 -2.43 20.70
CA LEU A 136 3.02 -2.97 21.74
C LEU A 136 2.97 -4.50 21.88
N SER A 137 1.95 -5.16 21.30
CA SER A 137 1.84 -6.62 21.26
C SER A 137 2.65 -7.29 20.14
N VAL A 138 3.22 -6.52 19.22
CA VAL A 138 3.95 -7.02 18.06
C VAL A 138 5.41 -6.60 18.16
N ASP A 139 6.34 -7.53 17.90
CA ASP A 139 7.75 -7.20 17.71
C ASP A 139 7.96 -6.71 16.28
N TYR A 140 8.09 -5.38 16.10
CA TYR A 140 8.12 -4.74 14.78
C TYR A 140 9.27 -3.75 14.60
N GLU A 141 9.64 -3.55 13.34
CA GLU A 141 10.41 -2.43 12.83
C GLU A 141 9.68 -1.81 11.63
N ILE A 142 9.76 -0.49 11.48
CA ILE A 142 9.18 0.24 10.35
C ILE A 142 10.28 1.10 9.72
N TYR A 143 10.33 1.13 8.40
CA TYR A 143 11.24 1.97 7.63
C TYR A 143 10.47 2.83 6.64
N ASP A 144 11.01 4.01 6.33
CA ASP A 144 10.51 4.83 5.24
C ASP A 144 11.11 4.33 3.92
N ALA A 145 10.28 4.15 2.90
CA ALA A 145 10.74 3.70 1.58
C ALA A 145 11.79 4.66 0.98
N GLY A 146 11.74 5.94 1.32
CA GLY A 146 12.65 6.97 0.79
C GLY A 146 14.00 7.07 1.49
N SER A 147 14.14 6.56 2.71
CA SER A 147 15.33 6.78 3.54
C SER A 147 15.82 5.53 4.28
N MET A 148 15.38 4.34 3.86
CA MET A 148 15.80 3.09 4.49
C MET A 148 17.30 2.85 4.32
N ALA A 149 18.04 2.98 5.43
CA ALA A 149 19.45 2.58 5.54
C ALA A 149 19.61 1.43 6.56
N ARG A 150 18.81 0.38 6.40
CA ARG A 150 18.82 -0.77 7.30
C ARG A 150 20.09 -1.60 7.09
N ALA A 151 20.86 -1.81 8.15
CA ALA A 151 22.02 -2.70 8.13
C ALA A 151 21.63 -4.17 7.85
N ASN A 152 22.60 -5.00 7.47
CA ASN A 152 22.41 -6.44 7.35
C ASN A 152 22.33 -7.08 8.74
N VAL A 153 21.15 -7.04 9.35
CA VAL A 153 20.88 -7.50 10.72
C VAL A 153 19.70 -8.47 10.76
N VAL A 154 19.60 -9.20 11.88
CA VAL A 154 18.47 -10.08 12.16
C VAL A 154 17.20 -9.22 12.25
N PRO A 155 16.16 -9.50 11.43
CA PRO A 155 14.91 -8.76 11.50
C PRO A 155 14.16 -9.03 12.81
N LYS A 156 13.45 -8.01 13.28
CA LYS A 156 12.37 -8.19 14.25
C LYS A 156 11.26 -9.07 13.67
N GLY A 157 10.29 -9.43 14.51
CA GLY A 157 9.14 -10.27 14.13
C GLY A 157 8.45 -9.84 12.83
N VAL A 158 8.27 -8.53 12.62
CA VAL A 158 7.71 -7.97 11.39
C VAL A 158 8.54 -6.77 10.92
N VAL A 159 8.97 -6.78 9.66
CA VAL A 159 9.59 -5.64 8.99
C VAL A 159 8.56 -4.96 8.11
N THR A 160 8.26 -3.69 8.36
CA THR A 160 7.31 -2.92 7.55
C THR A 160 8.03 -1.79 6.82
N VAL A 161 7.73 -1.62 5.54
CA VAL A 161 8.16 -0.46 4.76
C VAL A 161 6.93 0.39 4.49
N LEU A 162 7.01 1.67 4.87
CA LEU A 162 6.00 2.69 4.64
C LEU A 162 6.50 3.67 3.57
N GLY A 163 5.73 3.83 2.50
CA GLY A 163 6.03 4.77 1.42
C GLY A 163 4.87 5.72 1.17
N ALA A 164 5.18 6.98 0.84
CA ALA A 164 4.16 7.95 0.45
C ALA A 164 3.55 7.62 -0.92
N ARG A 165 4.39 7.09 -1.82
CA ARG A 165 4.08 6.72 -3.21
C ARG A 165 4.65 5.35 -3.52
N ARG A 166 4.40 4.82 -4.72
CA ARG A 166 4.94 3.52 -5.15
C ARG A 166 6.44 3.41 -4.94
N PHE A 167 6.90 2.27 -4.48
CA PHE A 167 8.29 2.04 -4.13
C PHE A 167 8.71 0.61 -4.47
N VAL A 168 10.02 0.39 -4.45
CA VAL A 168 10.62 -0.94 -4.61
C VAL A 168 11.17 -1.37 -3.26
N VAL A 169 10.97 -2.64 -2.90
CA VAL A 169 11.66 -3.32 -1.80
C VAL A 169 12.42 -4.49 -2.38
N LYS A 170 13.73 -4.51 -2.19
CA LYS A 170 14.57 -5.59 -2.68
C LYS A 170 15.42 -6.19 -1.57
N ALA A 171 15.67 -7.47 -1.72
CA ALA A 171 16.57 -8.23 -0.86
C ALA A 171 17.40 -9.15 -1.74
N ASP A 172 18.72 -9.04 -1.63
CA ASP A 172 19.61 -9.96 -2.33
C ASP A 172 19.57 -11.35 -1.67
N LYS A 173 19.93 -12.37 -2.44
CA LYS A 173 20.12 -13.71 -1.90
C LYS A 173 21.16 -13.66 -0.77
N GLY A 174 20.81 -14.22 0.37
CA GLY A 174 21.65 -14.21 1.57
C GLY A 174 21.53 -15.51 2.35
N ALA A 175 21.55 -15.40 3.68
CA ALA A 175 21.33 -16.54 4.55
C ALA A 175 19.96 -17.19 4.30
N ALA A 176 19.89 -18.51 4.45
CA ALA A 176 18.67 -19.27 4.19
C ALA A 176 17.51 -18.72 5.04
N ASN A 177 16.46 -18.24 4.39
CA ASN A 177 15.27 -17.70 5.07
C ASN A 177 14.00 -18.23 4.40
N SER A 178 12.87 -17.96 5.03
CA SER A 178 11.54 -18.04 4.45
C SER A 178 10.78 -16.82 4.92
N PHE A 179 9.83 -16.33 4.12
CA PHE A 179 9.07 -15.16 4.49
C PHE A 179 7.66 -15.17 3.92
N THR A 180 6.80 -14.41 4.58
CA THR A 180 5.48 -14.02 4.07
C THR A 180 5.41 -12.50 4.00
N ALA A 181 5.09 -11.98 2.82
CA ALA A 181 4.88 -10.56 2.57
C ALA A 181 3.39 -10.26 2.40
N ARG A 182 2.90 -9.15 2.97
CA ARG A 182 1.53 -8.65 2.86
C ARG A 182 1.54 -7.15 2.57
N LEU A 183 0.57 -6.66 1.81
CA LEU A 183 0.43 -5.23 1.45
C LEU A 183 -0.36 -4.46 2.51
N THR A 184 0.01 -4.68 3.77
CA THR A 184 -0.65 -4.15 4.96
C THR A 184 0.39 -3.70 5.98
N GLY A 185 -0.06 -3.13 7.09
CA GLY A 185 0.80 -2.82 8.22
C GLY A 185 1.16 -4.05 9.06
N PHE A 186 2.09 -3.84 10.01
CA PHE A 186 2.58 -4.90 10.89
C PHE A 186 1.47 -5.52 11.76
N ASP A 187 0.39 -4.80 12.01
CA ASP A 187 -0.76 -5.23 12.80
C ASP A 187 -1.56 -6.36 12.12
N ASN A 188 -1.45 -6.46 10.80
CA ASN A 188 -2.10 -7.46 9.94
C ASN A 188 -1.11 -8.35 9.17
N ALA A 189 0.19 -8.24 9.45
CA ALA A 189 1.24 -8.94 8.71
C ALA A 189 1.35 -10.44 9.01
N VAL A 190 0.84 -10.89 10.15
CA VAL A 190 0.94 -12.29 10.59
C VAL A 190 -0.17 -13.17 10.00
N ASP A 191 0.04 -14.49 10.03
CA ASP A 191 -0.99 -15.46 9.66
C ASP A 191 -2.18 -15.37 10.62
N ASN A 192 -3.38 -15.70 10.13
CA ASN A 192 -4.65 -15.55 10.86
C ASN A 192 -4.93 -14.12 11.36
N ASN A 193 -4.45 -13.10 10.64
CA ASN A 193 -4.78 -11.71 10.94
C ASN A 193 -6.30 -11.46 10.90
N VAL A 194 -6.76 -10.51 11.72
CA VAL A 194 -8.18 -10.27 11.96
C VAL A 194 -8.91 -9.87 10.68
N ASP A 195 -8.26 -9.08 9.82
CA ASP A 195 -8.82 -8.52 8.58
C ASP A 195 -8.78 -9.49 7.38
N GLN A 196 -8.25 -10.70 7.57
CA GLN A 196 -8.12 -11.75 6.54
C GLN A 196 -7.36 -11.27 5.29
N CYS A 197 -6.21 -10.65 5.53
CA CYS A 197 -5.30 -10.16 4.51
C CYS A 197 -4.50 -11.29 3.87
N ASN A 198 -4.69 -11.46 2.56
CA ASN A 198 -3.98 -12.40 1.72
C ASN A 198 -2.49 -12.03 1.65
N TYR A 199 -1.64 -13.05 1.46
CA TYR A 199 -0.23 -12.79 1.20
C TYR A 199 -0.07 -12.16 -0.19
N ALA A 200 0.84 -11.19 -0.27
CA ALA A 200 1.35 -10.69 -1.52
C ALA A 200 2.31 -11.68 -2.15
N TYR A 201 3.18 -12.26 -1.32
CA TYR A 201 4.09 -13.32 -1.69
C TYR A 201 4.45 -14.17 -0.47
N LYS A 202 4.73 -15.46 -0.66
CA LYS A 202 5.20 -16.37 0.38
C LYS A 202 6.23 -17.31 -0.21
N THR A 203 7.34 -17.52 0.50
CA THR A 203 8.37 -18.47 0.07
C THR A 203 8.79 -19.41 1.18
N GLN A 204 9.21 -20.61 0.79
CA GLN A 204 9.89 -21.57 1.66
C GLN A 204 11.43 -21.43 1.58
N ASN A 205 11.94 -20.91 0.46
CA ASN A 205 13.36 -20.74 0.18
C ASN A 205 13.65 -19.29 -0.24
N PHE A 206 14.61 -18.67 0.44
CA PHE A 206 15.01 -17.29 0.16
C PHE A 206 16.10 -17.23 -0.91
N ASP A 207 15.72 -16.88 -2.13
CA ASP A 207 16.63 -16.61 -3.25
C ASP A 207 16.77 -15.12 -3.57
N GLY A 208 16.38 -14.27 -2.60
CA GLY A 208 16.17 -12.86 -2.81
C GLY A 208 14.82 -12.55 -3.47
N PHE A 209 14.47 -11.28 -3.52
CA PHE A 209 13.24 -10.80 -4.16
C PHE A 209 13.39 -9.34 -4.58
N GLU A 210 12.52 -8.92 -5.49
CA GLU A 210 12.31 -7.52 -5.85
C GLU A 210 10.81 -7.26 -5.95
N PHE A 211 10.27 -6.55 -4.96
CA PHE A 211 8.86 -6.23 -4.87
C PHE A 211 8.62 -4.79 -5.26
N HIS A 212 7.90 -4.61 -6.35
CA HIS A 212 7.36 -3.33 -6.76
C HIS A 212 6.02 -3.16 -6.05
N VAL A 213 6.00 -2.35 -4.99
CA VAL A 213 4.83 -2.11 -4.12
C VAL A 213 3.98 -0.93 -4.62
N ASN A 214 2.79 -1.25 -5.15
CA ASN A 214 1.82 -0.26 -5.64
C ASN A 214 0.85 0.20 -4.53
N GLY A 215 1.40 0.57 -3.38
CA GLY A 215 0.62 0.91 -2.19
C GLY A 215 1.50 1.57 -1.13
N PRO A 216 0.92 1.96 0.02
CA PRO A 216 1.67 2.68 1.04
C PRO A 216 2.49 1.74 1.94
N LEU A 217 2.12 0.47 2.02
CA LEU A 217 2.67 -0.47 3.00
C LEU A 217 3.00 -1.81 2.39
N ILE A 218 4.11 -2.38 2.83
CA ILE A 218 4.39 -3.80 2.77
C ILE A 218 4.99 -4.24 4.10
N SER A 219 4.49 -5.34 4.65
CA SER A 219 5.05 -5.99 5.83
C SER A 219 5.56 -7.38 5.47
N ILE A 220 6.74 -7.71 5.96
CA ILE A 220 7.44 -8.98 5.72
C ILE A 220 7.72 -9.65 7.06
N VAL A 221 7.23 -10.88 7.20
CA VAL A 221 7.49 -11.75 8.35
C VAL A 221 8.51 -12.80 7.94
N PHE A 222 9.68 -12.82 8.59
CA PHE A 222 10.73 -13.81 8.33
C PHE A 222 10.69 -14.93 9.36
N ASP A 223 10.54 -16.18 8.91
CA ASP A 223 10.35 -17.30 9.85
C ASP A 223 11.66 -17.71 10.54
N LYS A 224 12.77 -17.73 9.78
CA LYS A 224 14.07 -18.22 10.28
C LYS A 224 14.90 -17.14 10.98
N LYS A 225 14.51 -15.87 10.86
CA LYS A 225 15.19 -14.69 11.45
C LYS A 225 16.71 -14.66 11.21
N ASN A 226 17.16 -15.14 10.06
CA ASN A 226 18.56 -14.99 9.67
C ASN A 226 18.85 -13.56 9.18
N LEU A 227 20.14 -13.20 9.07
CA LEU A 227 20.57 -11.91 8.55
C LEU A 227 20.00 -11.68 7.13
N VAL A 228 19.34 -10.55 6.94
CA VAL A 228 18.80 -10.11 5.65
C VAL A 228 19.15 -8.65 5.45
N ALA A 229 19.67 -8.31 4.28
CA ALA A 229 19.81 -6.92 3.84
C ALA A 229 18.58 -6.54 3.01
N LEU A 230 17.90 -5.48 3.42
CA LEU A 230 16.74 -4.93 2.73
C LEU A 230 17.08 -3.53 2.24
N GLN A 231 16.74 -3.24 0.99
CA GLN A 231 16.93 -1.94 0.38
C GLN A 231 15.60 -1.47 -0.22
N THR A 232 15.36 -0.16 -0.16
CA THR A 232 14.17 0.45 -0.75
C THR A 232 14.52 1.73 -1.46
N ASN A 233 13.71 2.08 -2.45
CA ASN A 233 13.75 3.37 -3.10
C ASN A 233 12.40 3.65 -3.76
N TYR A 234 12.26 4.86 -4.31
CA TYR A 234 11.09 5.25 -5.10
C TYR A 234 11.29 5.05 -6.61
N ASP A 235 12.24 4.19 -7.02
CA ASP A 235 12.55 3.92 -8.43
C ASP A 235 11.60 2.86 -9.00
N TRP A 236 10.29 3.14 -8.93
CA TRP A 236 9.26 2.29 -9.50
C TRP A 236 9.44 2.14 -11.01
N GLN A 237 9.42 0.90 -11.51
CA GLN A 237 9.57 0.62 -12.93
C GLN A 237 8.54 -0.41 -13.42
N ASN A 238 8.10 -0.21 -14.66
CA ASN A 238 7.24 -1.17 -15.34
C ASN A 238 8.03 -2.29 -16.02
N VAL A 239 9.34 -2.08 -16.21
CA VAL A 239 10.28 -3.12 -16.65
C VAL A 239 10.87 -3.79 -15.41
N ARG A 240 10.82 -5.12 -15.34
CA ARG A 240 11.18 -5.90 -14.14
C ARG A 240 11.99 -7.15 -14.50
N ASP A 241 12.72 -7.66 -13.51
CA ASP A 241 13.48 -8.91 -13.64
C ASP A 241 12.58 -10.13 -13.41
N LEU A 242 12.27 -10.87 -14.48
CA LEU A 242 11.48 -12.11 -14.44
C LEU A 242 12.20 -13.23 -13.67
N SER A 243 13.52 -13.15 -13.48
CA SER A 243 14.28 -14.11 -12.67
C SER A 243 14.10 -13.92 -11.17
N LYS A 244 13.47 -12.83 -10.74
CA LYS A 244 13.11 -12.58 -9.36
C LYS A 244 11.65 -12.95 -9.10
N ALA A 245 11.42 -13.48 -7.91
CA ALA A 245 10.09 -13.64 -7.37
C ALA A 245 9.43 -12.26 -7.15
N GLY A 246 8.15 -12.14 -7.51
CA GLY A 246 7.42 -10.89 -7.35
C GLY A 246 5.91 -11.02 -7.53
N PHE A 247 5.24 -9.87 -7.55
CA PHE A 247 3.81 -9.78 -7.80
C PHE A 247 3.44 -8.50 -8.55
N ILE A 248 2.26 -8.49 -9.13
CA ILE A 248 1.60 -7.33 -9.73
C ILE A 248 0.25 -7.18 -9.02
N ALA A 249 -0.04 -5.96 -8.56
CA ALA A 249 -1.29 -5.60 -7.91
C ALA A 249 -1.67 -4.17 -8.33
N PRO A 250 -2.97 -3.83 -8.35
CA PRO A 250 -3.40 -2.48 -8.69
C PRO A 250 -3.08 -1.47 -7.58
N PRO A 251 -3.11 -0.16 -7.90
CA PRO A 251 -2.85 0.89 -6.93
C PRO A 251 -3.74 0.78 -5.68
N GLY A 252 -3.14 0.90 -4.50
CA GLY A 252 -3.85 0.93 -3.22
C GLY A 252 -4.39 -0.42 -2.75
N PHE A 253 -4.09 -1.51 -3.45
CA PHE A 253 -4.49 -2.85 -3.05
C PHE A 253 -3.94 -3.23 -1.67
N ASN A 254 -4.83 -3.60 -0.76
CA ASN A 254 -4.50 -4.02 0.61
C ASN A 254 -4.66 -5.54 0.84
N GLY A 255 -5.37 -6.25 -0.04
CA GLY A 255 -5.54 -7.71 0.02
C GLY A 255 -6.37 -8.26 1.17
N CYS A 256 -7.11 -7.43 1.89
CA CYS A 256 -7.88 -7.83 3.07
C CYS A 256 -9.37 -7.99 2.75
N ALA A 257 -9.92 -9.18 3.03
CA ALA A 257 -11.29 -9.52 2.65
C ALA A 257 -12.36 -8.85 3.54
N LYS A 258 -12.02 -8.42 4.75
CA LYS A 258 -12.98 -7.80 5.70
C LYS A 258 -13.03 -6.29 5.65
N LEU A 259 -12.24 -5.66 4.78
CA LEU A 259 -12.28 -4.21 4.61
C LEU A 259 -13.35 -3.81 3.59
N ASP A 260 -13.81 -2.56 3.70
CA ASP A 260 -14.60 -1.94 2.65
C ASP A 260 -13.74 -1.85 1.37
N GLN A 261 -14.06 -2.69 0.39
CA GLN A 261 -13.30 -2.80 -0.86
C GLN A 261 -13.39 -1.52 -1.70
N THR A 262 -14.32 -0.61 -1.41
CA THR A 262 -14.40 0.70 -2.08
C THR A 262 -13.41 1.73 -1.53
N LYS A 263 -12.78 1.42 -0.38
CA LYS A 263 -11.78 2.26 0.27
C LYS A 263 -10.39 1.71 0.01
N VAL A 264 -9.61 2.46 -0.75
CA VAL A 264 -8.22 2.12 -1.06
C VAL A 264 -7.35 3.35 -0.86
N PHE A 265 -6.08 3.11 -0.58
CA PHE A 265 -5.09 4.17 -0.51
C PHE A 265 -4.90 4.78 -1.91
N ARG A 266 -5.04 6.10 -2.01
CA ARG A 266 -4.91 6.83 -3.27
C ARG A 266 -3.56 7.54 -3.33
N GLN A 267 -3.00 7.57 -4.52
CA GLN A 267 -1.76 8.29 -4.84
C GLN A 267 -2.08 9.41 -5.82
N TRP A 268 -1.43 10.56 -5.68
CA TRP A 268 -1.77 11.80 -6.38
C TRP A 268 -1.69 11.66 -7.91
N GLN A 269 -0.61 11.06 -8.42
CA GLN A 269 -0.35 10.96 -9.88
C GLN A 269 -0.80 9.62 -10.48
N VAL A 270 -1.28 8.73 -9.64
CA VAL A 270 -1.51 7.34 -9.94
C VAL A 270 -3.00 7.11 -9.79
N GLY A 271 -3.73 7.35 -10.88
CA GLY A 271 -5.12 6.91 -10.95
C GLY A 271 -5.21 5.38 -10.96
N PHE A 272 -6.43 4.86 -11.00
CA PHE A 272 -6.71 3.41 -11.14
C PHE A 272 -6.67 2.93 -12.60
N TYR A 273 -5.87 3.63 -13.42
CA TYR A 273 -5.75 3.35 -14.84
C TYR A 273 -4.97 2.05 -15.07
N GLY A 274 -5.23 1.44 -16.22
CA GLY A 274 -4.51 0.27 -16.67
C GLY A 274 -3.00 0.51 -16.77
N GLU A 275 -2.24 -0.54 -16.49
CA GLU A 275 -0.79 -0.54 -16.60
C GLU A 275 -0.32 -1.79 -17.31
N GLU A 276 0.84 -1.65 -17.95
CA GLU A 276 1.55 -2.69 -18.65
C GLU A 276 2.94 -2.87 -18.04
N PHE A 277 3.35 -4.12 -17.88
CA PHE A 277 4.59 -4.54 -17.25
C PHE A 277 5.34 -5.49 -18.15
N ASP A 278 6.62 -5.23 -18.36
CA ASP A 278 7.52 -6.07 -19.11
C ASP A 278 8.49 -6.75 -18.14
N LEU A 279 8.48 -8.07 -18.11
CA LEU A 279 9.31 -8.88 -17.24
C LEU A 279 10.30 -9.66 -18.10
N HIS A 280 11.60 -9.39 -17.93
CA HIS A 280 12.68 -10.00 -18.71
C HIS A 280 13.61 -10.85 -17.85
N SER A 281 14.14 -11.93 -18.41
CA SER A 281 15.27 -12.68 -17.85
C SER A 281 16.36 -12.87 -18.91
N SER A 282 17.61 -12.95 -18.48
CA SER A 282 18.75 -13.31 -19.35
C SER A 282 18.82 -14.81 -19.66
N THR A 283 18.00 -15.62 -19.01
CA THR A 283 17.93 -17.08 -19.18
C THR A 283 16.49 -17.54 -19.32
N LYS A 284 16.29 -18.68 -19.98
CA LYS A 284 14.97 -19.31 -20.03
C LYS A 284 14.62 -19.94 -18.68
N LEU A 285 13.40 -19.70 -18.23
CA LEU A 285 12.90 -20.12 -16.93
C LEU A 285 11.60 -20.92 -17.09
N ARG A 286 11.25 -21.68 -16.06
CA ARG A 286 9.88 -22.11 -15.82
C ARG A 286 9.26 -21.12 -14.84
N VAL A 287 8.24 -20.40 -15.30
CA VAL A 287 7.54 -19.38 -14.51
C VAL A 287 6.14 -19.88 -14.18
N THR A 288 5.82 -19.92 -12.89
CA THR A 288 4.47 -20.18 -12.41
C THR A 288 3.84 -18.87 -11.98
N TRP A 289 2.66 -18.57 -12.50
CA TRP A 289 1.83 -17.48 -12.02
C TRP A 289 0.69 -18.03 -11.16
N ASP A 290 0.40 -17.33 -10.06
CA ASP A 290 -0.74 -17.58 -9.18
C ASP A 290 -1.57 -16.29 -9.08
N VAL A 291 -2.82 -16.35 -9.54
CA VAL A 291 -3.69 -15.18 -9.67
C VAL A 291 -4.95 -15.32 -8.82
N ASP A 292 -5.15 -14.33 -7.96
CA ASP A 292 -6.42 -14.07 -7.28
C ASP A 292 -7.00 -12.77 -7.82
N CYS A 293 -8.28 -12.75 -8.16
CA CYS A 293 -8.90 -11.54 -8.68
C CYS A 293 -10.40 -11.42 -8.38
N ASN A 294 -10.86 -10.19 -8.40
CA ASN A 294 -12.23 -9.76 -8.52
C ASN A 294 -12.24 -8.57 -9.49
N VAL A 295 -12.24 -8.84 -10.79
CA VAL A 295 -12.13 -7.82 -11.84
C VAL A 295 -13.26 -7.94 -12.86
N THR A 296 -13.74 -6.81 -13.36
CA THR A 296 -14.70 -6.73 -14.47
C THR A 296 -14.01 -6.77 -15.82
N GLN A 297 -12.75 -6.34 -15.88
CA GLN A 297 -11.92 -6.36 -17.08
C GLN A 297 -10.81 -7.39 -16.95
N ASP A 298 -10.34 -7.88 -18.09
CA ASP A 298 -9.33 -8.92 -18.17
C ASP A 298 -7.96 -8.47 -17.62
N ILE A 299 -7.35 -9.33 -16.81
CA ILE A 299 -5.91 -9.32 -16.55
C ILE A 299 -5.28 -10.23 -17.60
N VAL A 300 -4.32 -9.71 -18.36
CA VAL A 300 -3.70 -10.44 -19.46
C VAL A 300 -2.24 -10.68 -19.14
N ILE A 301 -1.81 -11.95 -19.21
CA ILE A 301 -0.43 -12.38 -18.99
C ILE A 301 0.04 -13.12 -20.25
N LYS A 302 0.90 -12.47 -21.04
CA LYS A 302 1.45 -12.97 -22.30
C LYS A 302 2.85 -13.52 -22.09
N ASP A 303 3.05 -14.78 -22.45
CA ASP A 303 4.37 -15.36 -22.67
C ASP A 303 4.82 -14.93 -24.07
N MET A 304 5.64 -13.88 -24.12
CA MET A 304 6.11 -13.30 -25.38
C MET A 304 7.15 -14.19 -26.06
N THR A 305 7.93 -14.94 -25.29
CA THR A 305 8.90 -15.93 -25.79
C THR A 305 8.21 -17.02 -26.61
N ASN A 306 7.07 -17.53 -26.13
CA ASN A 306 6.35 -18.65 -26.74
C ASN A 306 5.05 -18.23 -27.46
N SER A 307 4.78 -16.93 -27.58
CA SER A 307 3.55 -16.38 -28.20
C SER A 307 2.25 -16.92 -27.59
N LYS A 308 2.22 -17.19 -26.27
CA LYS A 308 1.00 -17.64 -25.56
C LYS A 308 0.35 -16.49 -24.82
N ARG A 309 -0.98 -16.41 -24.89
CA ARG A 309 -1.78 -15.40 -24.18
C ARG A 309 -2.69 -16.08 -23.16
N ASN A 310 -2.58 -15.66 -21.91
CA ASN A 310 -3.46 -16.08 -20.83
C ASN A 310 -4.29 -14.90 -20.35
N THR A 311 -5.53 -15.16 -19.96
CA THR A 311 -6.48 -14.14 -19.55
C THR A 311 -7.25 -14.60 -18.33
N VAL A 312 -7.36 -13.74 -17.33
CA VAL A 312 -8.06 -14.01 -16.07
C VAL A 312 -9.03 -12.86 -15.80
N SER A 313 -10.31 -13.20 -15.57
CA SER A 313 -11.35 -12.22 -15.24
C SER A 313 -12.43 -12.79 -14.33
N GLY A 314 -13.26 -11.89 -13.79
CA GLY A 314 -14.30 -12.19 -12.82
C GLY A 314 -13.73 -12.38 -11.41
N VAL A 315 -14.45 -13.15 -10.60
CA VAL A 315 -14.03 -13.54 -9.24
C VAL A 315 -13.35 -14.91 -9.32
N LYS A 316 -12.04 -14.94 -9.12
CA LYS A 316 -11.22 -16.15 -9.19
C LYS A 316 -10.23 -16.19 -8.02
N LYS A 317 -9.88 -17.40 -7.59
CA LYS A 317 -8.85 -17.65 -6.59
C LYS A 317 -7.94 -18.78 -7.07
N ASN A 318 -6.65 -18.67 -6.79
CA ASN A 318 -5.63 -19.67 -7.10
C ASN A 318 -5.60 -20.10 -8.59
N VAL A 319 -5.77 -19.15 -9.51
CA VAL A 319 -5.63 -19.45 -10.95
C VAL A 319 -4.15 -19.61 -11.26
N GLN A 320 -3.75 -20.82 -11.63
CA GLN A 320 -2.36 -21.12 -11.98
C GLN A 320 -2.14 -21.05 -13.49
N ILE A 321 -1.09 -20.35 -13.90
CA ILE A 321 -0.60 -20.33 -15.28
C ILE A 321 0.87 -20.78 -15.26
N LEU A 322 1.17 -21.84 -16.01
CA LEU A 322 2.53 -22.36 -16.14
C LEU A 322 3.11 -21.98 -17.50
N MET A 323 4.31 -21.41 -17.48
CA MET A 323 5.07 -21.02 -18.66
C MET A 323 6.44 -21.72 -18.61
N ASP A 324 6.76 -22.54 -19.60
CA ASP A 324 8.03 -23.25 -19.70
C ASP A 324 8.94 -22.58 -20.74
N ASN A 325 10.25 -22.57 -20.47
CA ASN A 325 11.27 -22.02 -21.37
C ASN A 325 11.04 -20.55 -21.74
N THR A 326 10.60 -19.75 -20.76
CA THR A 326 10.19 -18.35 -20.93
C THR A 326 11.26 -17.41 -20.39
N ASP A 327 11.57 -16.36 -21.14
CA ASP A 327 12.50 -15.28 -20.77
C ASP A 327 11.90 -13.87 -20.93
N PHE A 328 10.70 -13.76 -21.50
CA PHE A 328 9.98 -12.51 -21.62
C PHE A 328 8.47 -12.70 -21.40
N VAL A 329 7.94 -12.03 -20.38
CA VAL A 329 6.50 -11.95 -20.10
C VAL A 329 6.06 -10.50 -20.18
N ASN A 330 4.93 -10.26 -20.83
CA ASN A 330 4.23 -8.98 -20.82
C ASN A 330 2.91 -9.17 -20.07
N SER A 331 2.65 -8.35 -19.05
CA SER A 331 1.44 -8.42 -18.24
C SER A 331 0.76 -7.05 -18.22
N TYR A 332 -0.55 -7.01 -18.44
CA TYR A 332 -1.29 -5.75 -18.34
C TYR A 332 -2.73 -5.96 -17.87
N TYR A 333 -3.32 -4.87 -17.38
CA TYR A 333 -4.74 -4.77 -17.06
C TYR A 333 -5.21 -3.37 -17.50
N ASN A 334 -6.50 -3.24 -17.81
CA ASN A 334 -7.05 -1.98 -18.33
C ASN A 334 -7.63 -1.08 -17.23
N GLU A 335 -8.22 -1.68 -16.20
CA GLU A 335 -8.81 -0.97 -15.07
C GLU A 335 -8.90 -1.91 -13.88
N ALA A 336 -8.62 -1.38 -12.69
CA ALA A 336 -8.83 -2.06 -11.42
C ALA A 336 -9.27 -1.05 -10.37
N ALA A 337 -10.27 -0.25 -10.72
CA ALA A 337 -10.89 0.68 -9.79
C ALA A 337 -11.64 -0.09 -8.69
N PRO A 338 -11.56 0.37 -7.43
CA PRO A 338 -12.36 -0.19 -6.33
C PRO A 338 -13.84 -0.32 -6.69
N PRO A 339 -14.53 -1.42 -6.34
CA PRO A 339 -14.09 -2.51 -5.47
C PRO A 339 -13.35 -3.65 -6.19
N HIS A 340 -12.95 -3.44 -7.45
CA HIS A 340 -12.23 -4.44 -8.21
C HIS A 340 -10.76 -4.50 -7.79
N TRP A 341 -10.21 -5.70 -7.76
CA TRP A 341 -8.85 -5.93 -7.31
C TRP A 341 -8.27 -7.19 -7.93
N PHE A 342 -6.94 -7.29 -7.94
CA PHE A 342 -6.25 -8.52 -8.26
C PHE A 342 -4.89 -8.56 -7.60
N ILE A 343 -4.33 -9.76 -7.54
CA ILE A 343 -2.91 -9.95 -7.33
C ILE A 343 -2.44 -11.12 -8.18
N ALA A 344 -1.42 -10.87 -9.01
CA ALA A 344 -0.80 -11.86 -9.86
C ALA A 344 0.65 -12.06 -9.40
N ARG A 345 0.93 -13.21 -8.79
CA ARG A 345 2.23 -13.57 -8.21
C ARG A 345 2.99 -14.40 -9.21
N HIS A 346 4.28 -14.16 -9.40
CA HIS A 346 5.12 -14.97 -10.28
C HIS A 346 6.30 -15.57 -9.52
N THR A 347 6.53 -16.86 -9.76
CA THR A 347 7.63 -17.64 -9.17
C THR A 347 8.46 -18.26 -10.30
N PRO A 348 9.68 -17.76 -10.53
CA PRO A 348 10.60 -18.35 -11.49
C PRO A 348 11.35 -19.55 -10.90
N THR A 349 11.60 -20.54 -11.73
CA THR A 349 12.46 -21.70 -11.46
C THR A 349 13.40 -21.91 -12.64
N ARG A 350 14.66 -22.22 -12.37
CA ARG A 350 15.62 -22.57 -13.43
C ARG A 350 15.27 -23.94 -13.98
N VAL A 351 15.24 -24.06 -15.31
CA VAL A 351 14.96 -25.31 -16.04
C VAL A 351 16.24 -26.12 -16.20
#